data_AF-A0AAV7BUN0-F1
#
_entry.id   AF-A0AAV7BUN0-F1
#
_cell.length_a   1.000
_cell.length_b   1.000
_cell.length_c   1.000
_cell.angle_alpha   90.00
_cell.angle_beta   90.00
_cell.angle_gamma   90.00
#
_symmetry.space_group_name_H-M   'P 1'
#
loop_
_entity.id
_entity.type
_entity.pdbx_description
1 polymer ?
#
loop_
_entity_poly.entity_id
_entity_poly.type
_entity_poly.pdbx_seq_one_letter_code
_entity_poly.pdbx_strand_id
1 'polypeptide(L)'
;MADKQNNFPPLPRFIPLKPCFYQDFETDIPDQHRTTTKRLYYLWMLNSITLAVNLIGCLAWMIGGGGAVNFGLAFLWLILFTPCSYVCWFRPIYKAFKTDSSFNFMAFFFTFMAQLVISIIQAVGIPGWGVW
;
A
#
# COMPACT_ATOMS: atom_id res chain seq x y z
N MET A 1 -13.25 26.78 11.36
CA MET A 1 -12.44 25.60 10.95
C MET A 1 -13.20 24.97 9.80
N ALA A 2 -12.76 25.18 8.55
CA ALA A 2 -13.44 24.62 7.39
C ALA A 2 -13.26 23.10 7.42
N ASP A 3 -14.37 22.37 7.39
CA ASP A 3 -14.39 20.91 7.36
C ASP A 3 -13.71 20.43 6.07
N LYS A 4 -12.47 19.97 6.17
CA LYS A 4 -11.66 19.50 5.03
C LYS A 4 -12.25 18.16 4.55
N GLN A 5 -12.96 18.17 3.43
CA GLN A 5 -13.72 17.02 2.92
C GLN A 5 -12.82 15.84 2.52
N ASN A 6 -12.99 14.68 3.16
CA ASN A 6 -12.23 13.47 2.87
C ASN A 6 -12.27 13.10 1.38
N ASN A 7 -11.08 13.01 0.75
CA ASN A 7 -10.92 12.76 -0.69
C ASN A 7 -10.23 11.41 -0.98
N PHE A 8 -9.89 10.64 0.05
CA PHE A 8 -9.00 9.50 -0.05
C PHE A 8 -9.50 8.28 0.75
N PRO A 9 -9.46 7.04 0.21
CA PRO A 9 -9.24 6.69 -1.19
C PRO A 9 -10.44 7.08 -2.08
N PRO A 10 -10.22 7.52 -3.34
CA PRO A 10 -11.29 7.77 -4.30
C PRO A 10 -11.86 6.43 -4.75
N LEU A 11 -12.84 5.93 -4.01
CA LEU A 11 -13.48 4.68 -4.33
C LEU A 11 -14.58 4.92 -5.37
N PRO A 12 -14.67 4.09 -6.42
CA PRO A 12 -15.83 4.12 -7.31
C PRO A 12 -17.10 3.91 -6.47
N ARG A 13 -18.16 4.66 -6.82
CA ARG A 13 -19.43 4.78 -6.07
C ARG A 13 -20.17 3.46 -5.79
N PHE A 14 -19.67 2.35 -6.35
CA PHE A 14 -20.17 0.98 -6.18
C PHE A 14 -19.59 0.27 -4.94
N ILE A 15 -18.50 0.77 -4.35
CA ILE A 15 -17.91 0.21 -3.13
C ILE A 15 -18.49 0.98 -1.93
N PRO A 16 -19.12 0.31 -0.94
CA PRO A 16 -19.76 0.96 0.23
C PRO A 16 -18.74 1.47 1.26
N LEU A 17 -17.53 1.82 0.84
CA LEU A 17 -16.50 2.42 1.67
C LEU A 17 -16.48 3.93 1.38
N LYS A 18 -16.84 4.74 2.39
CA LYS A 18 -16.73 6.20 2.29
C LYS A 18 -15.24 6.59 2.30
N PRO A 19 -14.83 7.65 1.58
CA PRO A 19 -13.49 8.19 1.71
C PRO A 19 -13.19 8.50 3.18
N CYS A 20 -12.21 7.80 3.76
CA CYS A 20 -11.91 7.89 5.19
C CYS A 20 -10.92 9.02 5.52
N PHE A 21 -10.18 9.54 4.54
CA PHE A 21 -9.10 10.49 4.79
C PHE A 21 -9.12 11.69 3.86
N TYR A 22 -8.83 12.86 4.42
CA TYR A 22 -8.39 14.03 3.67
C TYR A 22 -6.90 13.87 3.33
N GLN A 23 -6.57 13.95 2.04
CA GLN A 23 -5.19 13.86 1.55
C GLN A 23 -4.97 14.98 0.54
N ASP A 24 -4.07 15.91 0.85
CA ASP A 24 -3.77 17.06 0.00
C ASP A 24 -2.29 17.39 0.08
N PHE A 25 -1.55 16.91 -0.93
CA PHE A 25 -0.10 17.11 -1.02
C PHE A 25 0.28 18.56 -1.32
N GLU A 26 -0.65 19.39 -1.80
CA GLU A 26 -0.36 20.77 -2.17
C GLU A 26 -0.45 21.69 -0.96
N THR A 27 -1.49 21.51 -0.15
CA THR A 27 -1.70 22.37 1.02
C THR A 27 -0.88 21.93 2.25
N ASP A 28 -0.59 20.63 2.43
CA ASP A 28 0.03 20.11 3.66
C ASP A 28 1.56 19.87 3.59
N ILE A 29 2.15 19.78 2.39
CA ILE A 29 3.58 19.47 2.21
C ILE A 29 4.28 20.66 1.54
N PRO A 30 5.39 21.18 2.09
CA PRO A 30 6.19 22.24 1.44
C PRO A 30 6.74 21.78 0.08
N ASP A 31 6.83 22.69 -0.90
CA ASP A 31 7.15 22.39 -2.30
C ASP A 31 8.43 21.55 -2.48
N GLN A 32 9.42 21.78 -1.62
CA GLN A 32 10.71 21.08 -1.65
C GLN A 32 10.59 19.56 -1.37
N HIS A 33 9.61 19.14 -0.55
CA HIS A 33 9.39 17.73 -0.19
C HIS A 33 8.26 17.06 -0.97
N ARG A 34 7.41 17.85 -1.66
CA ARG A 34 6.21 17.39 -2.37
C ARG A 34 6.50 16.33 -3.43
N THR A 35 7.56 16.50 -4.22
CA THR A 35 7.94 15.53 -5.27
C THR A 35 8.29 14.16 -4.67
N THR A 36 9.01 14.14 -3.55
CA THR A 36 9.39 12.90 -2.86
C THR A 36 8.16 12.21 -2.27
N THR A 37 7.27 12.96 -1.61
CA THR A 37 6.03 12.39 -1.06
C THR A 37 5.12 11.81 -2.16
N LYS A 38 5.02 12.48 -3.32
CA LYS A 38 4.28 11.95 -4.49
C LYS A 38 4.91 10.68 -5.04
N ARG A 39 6.24 10.60 -5.16
CA ARG A 39 6.93 9.37 -5.61
C ARG A 39 6.68 8.19 -4.66
N LEU A 40 6.74 8.43 -3.35
CA LEU A 40 6.42 7.41 -2.34
C LEU A 40 4.96 6.98 -2.43
N TYR A 41 4.04 7.91 -2.64
CA TYR A 41 2.64 7.59 -2.88
C TYR A 41 2.46 6.66 -4.11
N TYR A 42 3.12 6.95 -5.22
CA TYR A 42 3.09 6.08 -6.39
C TYR A 42 3.70 4.70 -6.12
N LEU A 43 4.79 4.62 -5.34
CA LEU A 43 5.38 3.33 -4.94
C LEU A 43 4.40 2.49 -4.10
N TRP A 44 3.66 3.11 -3.20
CA TRP A 44 2.62 2.43 -2.43
C TRP A 44 1.51 1.89 -3.32
N MET A 45 1.06 2.71 -4.28
CA MET A 45 0.05 2.32 -5.25
C MET A 45 0.53 1.17 -6.12
N LEU A 46 1.77 1.25 -6.63
CA LEU A 46 2.39 0.17 -7.40
C LEU A 46 2.46 -1.13 -6.58
N ASN A 47 2.85 -1.08 -5.31
CA ASN A 47 2.86 -2.28 -4.45
C ASN A 47 1.46 -2.90 -4.30
N SER A 48 0.43 -2.07 -4.11
CA SER A 48 -0.96 -2.51 -4.03
C SER A 48 -1.44 -3.13 -5.34
N ILE A 49 -1.07 -2.53 -6.49
CA ILE A 49 -1.39 -3.06 -7.82
C ILE A 49 -0.69 -4.41 -8.04
N THR A 50 0.57 -4.54 -7.66
CA THR A 50 1.31 -5.82 -7.78
C THR A 50 0.62 -6.94 -7.00
N LEU A 51 0.18 -6.66 -5.76
CA LEU A 51 -0.60 -7.63 -4.97
C LEU A 51 -1.94 -7.99 -5.63
N ALA A 52 -2.62 -7.02 -6.26
CA ALA A 52 -3.84 -7.27 -7.01
C ALA A 52 -3.61 -8.12 -8.26
N VAL A 53 -2.54 -7.86 -9.01
CA VAL A 53 -2.14 -8.69 -10.15
C VAL A 53 -1.78 -10.10 -9.68
N ASN A 54 -1.08 -10.25 -8.55
CA ASN A 54 -0.80 -11.56 -7.96
C ASN A 54 -2.09 -12.33 -7.63
N LEU A 55 -3.09 -11.67 -7.04
CA LEU A 55 -4.40 -12.27 -6.79
C LEU A 55 -5.08 -12.74 -8.09
N ILE A 56 -5.06 -11.93 -9.15
CA ILE A 56 -5.64 -12.28 -10.45
C ILE A 56 -4.88 -13.47 -11.08
N GLY A 57 -3.55 -13.50 -10.96
CA GLY A 57 -2.72 -14.61 -11.41
C GLY A 57 -3.07 -15.92 -10.70
N CYS A 58 -3.16 -15.90 -9.36
CA CYS A 58 -3.58 -17.06 -8.58
C CYS A 58 -5.04 -17.47 -8.86
N LEU A 59 -5.93 -16.52 -9.16
CA LEU A 59 -7.30 -16.81 -9.59
C LEU A 59 -7.32 -17.53 -10.94
N ALA A 60 -6.54 -17.05 -11.91
CA ALA A 60 -6.41 -17.69 -13.22
C ALA A 60 -5.82 -19.12 -13.09
N TRP A 61 -4.81 -19.29 -12.23
CA TRP A 61 -4.24 -20.61 -11.91
C TRP A 61 -5.28 -21.56 -11.30
N MET A 62 -6.10 -21.07 -10.37
CA MET A 62 -7.16 -21.85 -9.74
C MET A 62 -8.23 -22.29 -10.76
N ILE A 63 -8.63 -21.40 -11.67
CA ILE A 63 -9.59 -21.73 -12.75
C ILE A 63 -8.98 -22.76 -13.72
N GLY A 64 -7.67 -22.72 -13.94
CA GLY A 64 -6.92 -23.68 -14.76
C GLY A 64 -6.70 -25.06 -14.12
N GLY A 65 -7.27 -25.34 -12.95
CA GLY A 65 -7.11 -26.62 -12.23
C GLY A 65 -6.02 -26.62 -11.16
N GLY A 66 -5.43 -25.46 -10.86
CA GLY A 66 -4.48 -25.26 -9.78
C GLY A 66 -5.11 -25.23 -8.38
N GLY A 67 -4.30 -25.43 -7.34
CA GLY A 67 -4.78 -25.44 -5.95
C GLY A 67 -5.27 -24.07 -5.45
N ALA A 68 -6.40 -24.06 -4.74
CA ALA A 68 -7.01 -22.84 -4.17
C ALA A 68 -6.20 -22.18 -3.04
N VAL A 69 -5.19 -22.88 -2.50
CA VAL A 69 -4.34 -22.39 -1.41
C VAL A 69 -3.58 -21.12 -1.84
N ASN A 70 -3.06 -21.09 -3.07
CA ASN A 70 -2.34 -19.93 -3.60
C ASN A 70 -3.26 -18.70 -3.69
N PHE A 71 -4.51 -18.89 -4.10
CA PHE A 71 -5.51 -17.82 -4.17
C PHE A 71 -5.88 -17.28 -2.78
N GLY A 72 -6.13 -18.17 -1.81
CA GLY A 72 -6.45 -17.76 -0.44
C GLY A 72 -5.31 -16.96 0.22
N LEU A 73 -4.06 -17.39 0.03
CA LEU A 73 -2.88 -16.68 0.51
C LEU A 73 -2.70 -15.33 -0.21
N ALA A 74 -2.83 -15.27 -1.54
CA ALA A 74 -2.74 -14.01 -2.29
C ALA A 74 -3.81 -12.99 -1.85
N PHE A 75 -5.03 -13.46 -1.54
CA PHE A 75 -6.10 -12.61 -1.04
C PHE A 75 -5.81 -12.07 0.38
N LEU A 76 -5.31 -12.94 1.26
CA LEU A 76 -4.89 -12.57 2.61
C LEU A 76 -3.76 -11.53 2.55
N TRP A 77 -2.76 -11.75 1.71
CA TRP A 77 -1.65 -10.81 1.52
C TRP A 77 -2.14 -9.45 1.01
N LEU A 78 -3.07 -9.43 0.06
CA LEU A 78 -3.65 -8.19 -0.44
C LEU A 78 -4.37 -7.41 0.68
N ILE A 79 -5.21 -8.07 1.47
CA ILE A 79 -5.97 -7.41 2.54
C ILE A 79 -5.09 -7.02 3.73
N LEU A 80 -4.03 -7.76 4.02
CA LEU A 80 -3.17 -7.47 5.17
C LEU A 80 -2.12 -6.42 4.82
N PHE A 81 -1.39 -6.58 3.71
CA PHE A 81 -0.30 -5.66 3.34
C PHE A 81 -0.77 -4.32 2.81
N THR A 82 -1.90 -4.23 2.11
CA THR A 82 -2.39 -2.97 1.55
C THR A 82 -2.71 -1.92 2.63
N PRO A 83 -3.56 -2.21 3.64
CA PRO A 83 -3.83 -1.26 4.72
C PRO A 83 -2.68 -1.16 5.73
N CYS A 84 -1.98 -2.26 6.02
CA CYS A 84 -0.84 -2.24 6.94
C CYS A 84 0.29 -1.35 6.39
N SER A 85 0.65 -1.50 5.10
CA SER A 85 1.64 -0.61 4.48
C SER A 85 1.16 0.83 4.56
N TYR A 86 -0.08 1.15 4.19
CA TYR A 86 -0.60 2.52 4.25
C TYR A 86 -0.46 3.15 5.66
N VAL A 87 -0.84 2.41 6.71
CA VAL A 87 -0.78 2.90 8.09
C VAL A 87 0.65 2.98 8.62
N CYS A 88 1.50 2.01 8.31
CA CYS A 88 2.84 1.87 8.89
C CYS A 88 3.93 2.60 8.09
N TRP A 89 3.71 2.88 6.80
CA TRP A 89 4.70 3.49 5.92
C TRP A 89 4.25 4.86 5.42
N PHE A 90 3.03 4.97 4.88
CA PHE A 90 2.60 6.15 4.13
C PHE A 90 2.14 7.26 5.07
N ARG A 91 1.43 6.90 6.14
CA ARG A 91 1.03 7.84 7.19
C ARG A 91 2.21 8.45 7.93
N PRO A 92 3.19 7.66 8.41
CA PRO A 92 4.36 8.19 9.10
C PRO A 92 5.17 9.09 8.18
N ILE A 93 5.39 8.72 6.91
CA ILE A 93 6.15 9.58 6.00
C ILE A 93 5.39 10.89 5.67
N TYR A 94 4.07 10.84 5.50
CA TYR A 94 3.27 12.05 5.30
C TYR A 94 3.39 12.98 6.52
N LYS A 95 3.36 12.42 7.73
CA LYS A 95 3.57 13.17 8.96
C LYS A 95 5.00 13.68 9.09
N ALA A 96 5.99 12.86 8.71
CA ALA A 96 7.41 13.20 8.73
C ALA A 96 7.70 14.43 7.88
N PHE A 97 7.21 14.46 6.65
CA PHE A 97 7.38 15.62 5.75
C PHE A 97 6.56 16.84 6.15
N LYS A 98 5.45 16.67 6.88
CA LYS A 98 4.65 17.80 7.39
C LYS A 98 5.25 18.47 8.63
N THR A 99 5.92 17.70 9.49
CA THR A 99 6.41 18.18 10.79
C THR A 99 7.93 18.10 10.95
N ASP A 100 8.66 17.79 9.87
CA ASP A 100 10.11 17.51 9.85
C ASP A 100 10.57 16.60 11.00
N SER A 101 9.78 15.56 11.27
CA SER A 101 9.99 14.70 12.43
C SER A 101 10.87 13.50 12.09
N SER A 102 12.11 13.51 12.55
CA SER A 102 13.11 12.43 12.35
C SER A 102 12.64 11.07 12.87
N PHE A 103 11.83 11.03 13.93
CA PHE A 103 11.28 9.78 14.46
C PHE A 103 10.32 9.11 13.46
N ASN A 104 9.51 9.90 12.77
CA ASN A 104 8.61 9.38 11.74
C ASN A 104 9.38 8.92 10.48
N PHE A 105 10.50 9.57 10.15
CA PHE A 105 11.43 9.06 9.13
C PHE A 105 12.04 7.72 9.51
N MET A 106 12.48 7.54 10.76
CA MET A 106 13.03 6.27 11.24
C MET A 106 12.01 5.12 11.16
N ALA A 107 10.76 5.37 11.58
CA ALA A 107 9.68 4.39 11.47
C ALA A 107 9.37 4.02 10.01
N PHE A 108 9.42 4.98 9.09
CA PHE A 108 9.29 4.72 7.65
C PHE A 108 10.39 3.79 7.13
N PHE A 109 11.67 4.06 7.44
CA PHE A 109 12.76 3.22 6.95
C PHE A 109 12.66 1.79 7.46
N PHE A 110 12.33 1.61 8.74
CA PHE A 110 12.20 0.26 9.32
C PHE A 110 11.08 -0.54 8.66
N THR A 111 9.89 0.06 8.53
CA THR A 111 8.72 -0.59 7.93
C THR A 111 8.89 -0.82 6.43
N PHE A 112 9.51 0.12 5.72
CA PHE A 112 9.82 -0.03 4.30
C PHE A 112 10.84 -1.14 4.05
N MET A 113 11.88 -1.25 4.89
CA MET A 113 12.89 -2.30 4.75
C MET A 113 12.26 -3.68 5.01
N ALA A 114 11.42 -3.82 6.04
CA ALA A 114 10.67 -5.06 6.28
C ALA A 114 9.76 -5.43 5.10
N GLN A 115 9.00 -4.45 4.56
CA GLN A 115 8.15 -4.65 3.38
C GLN A 115 8.97 -5.07 2.14
N LEU A 116 10.16 -4.49 1.97
CA LEU A 116 11.07 -4.80 0.87
C LEU A 116 11.61 -6.22 0.98
N VAL A 117 12.02 -6.65 2.19
CA VAL A 117 12.44 -8.04 2.44
C VAL A 117 11.32 -9.02 2.13
N ILE A 118 10.09 -8.76 2.60
CA ILE A 118 8.93 -9.59 2.29
C ILE A 118 8.69 -9.63 0.78
N SER A 119 8.75 -8.48 0.10
CA SER A 119 8.54 -8.40 -1.35
C SER A 119 9.59 -9.19 -2.13
N ILE A 120 10.85 -9.21 -1.67
CA ILE A 120 11.92 -10.04 -2.25
C ILE A 120 11.61 -11.53 -2.04
N ILE A 121 11.24 -11.93 -0.82
CA ILE A 121 10.86 -13.33 -0.53
C ILE A 121 9.69 -13.77 -1.42
N GLN A 122 8.71 -12.89 -1.60
CA GLN A 122 7.59 -13.14 -2.51
C GLN A 122 8.03 -13.24 -3.97
N ALA A 123 8.94 -12.37 -4.41
CA ALA A 123 9.49 -12.41 -5.77
C ALA A 123 10.30 -13.69 -6.07
N VAL A 124 10.94 -14.28 -5.07
CA VAL A 124 11.64 -15.58 -5.19
C VAL A 124 10.66 -16.73 -5.50
N GLY A 125 9.38 -16.59 -5.14
CA GLY A 125 8.34 -17.56 -5.52
C GLY A 125 8.47 -18.90 -4.80
N ILE A 126 8.62 -18.88 -3.48
CA ILE A 126 8.65 -20.11 -2.69
C ILE A 126 7.28 -20.81 -2.80
N PRO A 127 7.22 -22.06 -3.29
CA PRO A 127 5.95 -22.76 -3.49
C PRO A 127 5.18 -22.88 -2.17
N GLY A 128 3.88 -22.57 -2.21
CA GLY A 128 3.00 -22.58 -1.03
C GLY A 128 2.93 -21.29 -0.22
N TRP A 129 3.60 -20.21 -0.65
CA TRP A 129 3.50 -18.88 -0.01
C TRP A 129 2.49 -17.92 -0.67
N GLY A 130 1.72 -18.41 -1.65
CA GLY A 130 0.76 -17.58 -2.41
C GLY A 130 1.41 -16.65 -3.42
N VAL A 131 2.60 -17.04 -3.91
CA VAL A 131 3.33 -16.34 -4.96
C VAL A 131 3.85 -17.39 -5.92
N TRP A 132 3.31 -17.34 -7.14
CA TRP A 132 3.36 -18.38 -8.17
C TRP A 132 2.60 -19.67 -7.75
#